data_AF-A0A2S2CZB8-F1
#
_entry.id   AF-A0A2S2CZB8-F1
#
_cell.length_a   1.000
_cell.length_b   1.000
_cell.length_c   1.000
_cell.angle_alpha   90.00
_cell.angle_beta   90.00
_cell.angle_gamma   90.00
#
_symmetry.space_group_name_H-M   'P 1'
#
loop_
_entity.id
_entity.type
_entity.pdbx_description
1 polymer ?
#
loop_
_entity_poly.entity_id
_entity_poly.type
_entity_poly.pdbx_seq_one_letter_code
_entity_poly.pdbx_strand_id
1 'polypeptide(L)'
;MPSSTHHVRRLTVDCAVSDLDTALALRARVEDLARAQMPPILERVFDALVPADRHLRLDRLDLDLGVIPASRLEQDLPAALERALGAALADAVAAASHAPDRTRRFMTPGEALLDRFDAYLATGASPPGGDAFDPAAQLRLLLAEQPAALVALLHRRASDRHALERLVLQAGAAELRTLLARLVPADATVVLAYLAELLRLHRAAPALPVSGSALERRLWLLTLDYLLRDAGTRFNRRVYLRFLVAGAALAEGVPYGGLLLALRAAATRTRRRPTAAAAPAGWPGRGC
;
A
#
# COMPACT_ATOMS: atom_id res chain seq x y z
N MET A 1 15.72 -22.93 -5.83
CA MET A 1 16.27 -21.69 -6.42
C MET A 1 15.27 -20.59 -6.08
N PRO A 2 15.66 -19.50 -5.40
CA PRO A 2 14.71 -18.41 -5.17
C PRO A 2 14.27 -17.89 -6.54
N SER A 3 12.97 -17.92 -6.83
CA SER A 3 12.46 -17.41 -8.11
C SER A 3 12.59 -15.89 -8.11
N SER A 4 13.35 -15.34 -9.05
CA SER A 4 13.32 -13.91 -9.31
C SER A 4 11.89 -13.54 -9.72
N THR A 5 11.28 -12.63 -8.98
CA THR A 5 9.89 -12.22 -9.28
C THR A 5 9.94 -11.08 -10.29
N HIS A 6 9.51 -11.35 -11.51
CA HIS A 6 9.45 -10.36 -12.58
C HIS A 6 8.06 -9.72 -12.66
N HIS A 7 8.03 -8.43 -13.01
CA HIS A 7 6.79 -7.67 -13.04
C HIS A 7 6.60 -6.88 -14.32
N VAL A 8 5.64 -7.31 -15.13
CA VAL A 8 5.23 -6.59 -16.34
C VAL A 8 3.83 -6.02 -16.14
N ARG A 9 3.73 -4.70 -15.99
CA ARG A 9 2.44 -4.01 -15.81
C ARG A 9 1.55 -4.06 -17.03
N ARG A 10 2.13 -3.92 -18.22
CA ARG A 10 1.43 -3.91 -19.50
C ARG A 10 2.37 -4.43 -20.58
N LEU A 11 1.90 -5.42 -21.33
CA LEU A 11 2.49 -5.84 -22.58
C LEU A 11 1.59 -5.31 -23.71
N THR A 12 2.19 -4.62 -24.68
CA THR A 12 1.48 -4.13 -25.86
C THR A 12 2.24 -4.65 -27.07
N VAL A 13 1.50 -5.22 -28.02
CA VAL A 13 2.06 -5.74 -29.27
C VAL A 13 1.43 -4.95 -30.39
N ASP A 14 2.26 -4.18 -31.10
CA ASP A 14 1.85 -3.38 -32.24
C ASP A 14 2.35 -4.08 -33.52
N CYS A 15 1.46 -4.27 -34.50
CA CYS A 15 1.78 -4.90 -35.77
C CYS A 15 1.32 -4.02 -36.92
N ALA A 16 2.22 -3.73 -37.87
CA ALA A 16 1.88 -3.08 -39.13
C ALA A 16 1.67 -4.14 -40.22
N VAL A 17 0.53 -4.08 -40.90
CA VAL A 17 0.14 -5.01 -41.98
C VAL A 17 -0.42 -4.23 -43.16
N SER A 18 -0.33 -4.82 -44.35
CA SER A 18 -0.68 -4.17 -45.62
C SER A 18 -2.18 -4.13 -45.92
N ASP A 19 -2.98 -5.03 -45.35
CA ASP A 19 -4.41 -5.17 -45.64
C ASP A 19 -5.22 -5.66 -44.42
N LEU A 20 -6.52 -5.36 -44.45
CA LEU A 20 -7.45 -5.62 -43.33
C LEU A 20 -7.73 -7.11 -43.11
N ASP A 21 -7.82 -7.90 -44.18
CA ASP A 21 -8.11 -9.34 -44.09
C ASP A 21 -6.96 -10.08 -43.38
N THR A 22 -5.72 -9.73 -43.76
CA THR A 22 -4.52 -10.21 -43.08
C THR A 22 -4.45 -9.72 -41.63
N ALA A 23 -4.85 -8.48 -41.34
CA ALA A 23 -4.90 -7.95 -39.98
C ALA A 23 -5.82 -8.77 -39.07
N LEU A 24 -7.02 -9.10 -39.55
CA LEU A 24 -8.00 -9.87 -38.79
C LEU A 24 -7.54 -11.30 -38.56
N ALA A 25 -6.94 -11.94 -39.57
CA ALA A 25 -6.39 -13.29 -39.46
C ALA A 25 -5.18 -13.35 -38.51
N LEU A 26 -4.32 -12.34 -38.50
CA LEU A 26 -3.14 -12.29 -37.63
C LEU A 26 -3.49 -11.93 -36.20
N ARG A 27 -4.53 -11.13 -35.95
CA ARG A 27 -4.88 -10.68 -34.59
C ARG A 27 -5.03 -11.85 -33.61
N ALA A 28 -5.81 -12.88 -33.95
CA ALA A 28 -6.03 -14.03 -33.08
C ALA A 28 -4.71 -14.77 -32.78
N ARG A 29 -3.88 -14.96 -33.81
CA ARG A 29 -2.57 -15.64 -33.70
C ARG A 29 -1.61 -14.86 -32.81
N VAL A 30 -1.55 -13.53 -32.97
CA VAL A 30 -0.72 -12.65 -32.13
C VAL A 30 -1.22 -12.63 -30.69
N GLU A 31 -2.54 -12.60 -30.45
CA GLU A 31 -3.11 -12.68 -29.10
C GLU A 31 -2.76 -13.99 -28.40
N ASP A 32 -2.82 -15.12 -29.11
CA ASP A 32 -2.43 -16.43 -28.58
C ASP A 32 -0.92 -16.49 -28.27
N LEU A 33 -0.09 -15.93 -29.15
CA LEU A 33 1.36 -15.82 -28.92
C LEU A 33 1.66 -14.94 -27.70
N ALA A 34 1.02 -13.78 -27.59
CA ALA A 34 1.19 -12.87 -26.47
C ALA A 34 0.74 -13.47 -25.14
N ARG A 35 -0.28 -14.34 -25.16
CA ARG A 35 -0.81 -14.99 -23.95
C ARG A 35 -0.02 -16.23 -23.53
N ALA A 36 0.42 -17.05 -24.48
CA ALA A 36 0.96 -18.37 -24.19
C ALA A 36 2.48 -18.48 -24.40
N GLN A 37 3.03 -17.83 -25.44
CA GLN A 37 4.42 -18.02 -25.83
C GLN A 37 5.35 -16.89 -25.38
N MET A 38 4.88 -15.64 -25.39
CA MET A 38 5.70 -14.50 -24.96
C MET A 38 6.06 -14.55 -23.46
N PRO A 39 5.12 -14.82 -22.51
CA PRO A 39 5.45 -14.80 -21.09
C PRO A 39 6.62 -15.71 -20.67
N PRO A 40 6.70 -17.00 -21.06
CA PRO A 40 7.84 -17.83 -20.68
C PRO A 40 9.17 -17.37 -21.29
N ILE A 41 9.14 -16.69 -22.45
CA ILE A 41 10.35 -16.09 -23.04
C ILE A 41 10.80 -14.88 -22.23
N LEU A 42 9.87 -14.01 -21.85
CA LEU A 42 10.15 -12.85 -21.00
C LEU A 42 10.82 -13.28 -19.69
N GLU A 43 10.21 -14.23 -18.97
CA GLU A 43 10.73 -14.75 -17.69
C GLU A 43 12.16 -15.28 -17.82
N ARG A 44 12.42 -16.13 -18.83
CA ARG A 44 13.76 -16.69 -19.06
C ARG A 44 14.80 -15.62 -19.34
N VAL A 45 14.48 -14.61 -20.14
CA VAL A 45 15.43 -13.54 -20.48
C VAL A 45 15.66 -12.61 -19.29
N PHE A 46 14.60 -12.31 -18.51
CA PHE A 46 14.74 -11.52 -17.29
C PHE A 46 15.58 -12.22 -16.22
N ASP A 47 15.39 -13.53 -16.03
CA ASP A 47 16.20 -14.36 -15.12
C ASP A 47 17.69 -14.38 -15.49
N ALA A 48 18.00 -14.38 -16.79
CA ALA A 48 19.37 -14.49 -17.27
C ALA A 48 20.18 -13.19 -17.12
N LEU A 49 19.53 -12.02 -17.19
CA LEU A 49 20.20 -10.72 -17.32
C LEU A 49 20.10 -9.83 -16.08
N VAL A 50 19.16 -10.08 -15.17
CA VAL A 50 19.01 -9.27 -13.95
C VAL A 50 19.62 -10.03 -12.75
N PRO A 51 20.68 -9.51 -12.10
CA PRO A 51 21.28 -10.13 -10.92
C PRO A 51 20.26 -10.32 -9.79
N ALA A 52 20.29 -11.47 -9.10
CA ALA A 52 19.32 -11.82 -8.07
C ALA A 52 19.31 -10.90 -6.83
N ASP A 53 20.35 -10.09 -6.64
CA ASP A 53 20.51 -9.16 -5.52
C ASP A 53 19.95 -7.75 -5.78
N ARG A 54 19.49 -7.46 -7.02
CA ARG A 54 19.03 -6.12 -7.41
C ARG A 54 17.73 -6.17 -8.18
N HIS A 55 16.90 -5.16 -7.95
CA HIS A 55 15.69 -4.96 -8.75
C HIS A 55 15.95 -3.89 -9.80
N LEU A 56 15.82 -4.23 -11.08
CA LEU A 56 15.83 -3.25 -12.15
C LEU A 56 14.41 -2.71 -12.33
N ARG A 57 14.22 -1.40 -12.15
CA ARG A 57 12.97 -0.72 -12.52
C ARG A 57 13.12 -0.14 -13.91
N LEU A 58 12.15 -0.44 -14.77
CA LEU A 58 11.98 0.16 -16.09
C LEU A 58 10.53 0.64 -16.23
N ASP A 59 10.33 1.92 -16.54
CA ASP A 59 8.97 2.43 -16.78
C ASP A 59 8.43 1.98 -18.14
N ARG A 60 9.30 1.85 -19.16
CA ARG A 60 8.96 1.40 -20.51
C ARG A 60 10.18 0.78 -21.21
N LEU A 61 9.94 -0.32 -21.91
CA LEU A 61 10.89 -0.97 -22.81
C LEU A 61 10.19 -1.20 -24.16
N ASP A 62 10.69 -0.55 -25.20
CA ASP A 62 10.19 -0.71 -26.57
C ASP A 62 11.10 -1.67 -27.32
N LEU A 63 10.50 -2.68 -27.96
CA LEU A 63 11.22 -3.72 -28.68
C LEU A 63 10.82 -3.67 -30.15
N ASP A 64 11.81 -3.51 -31.02
CA ASP A 64 11.62 -3.72 -32.45
C ASP A 64 11.97 -5.18 -32.79
N LEU A 65 10.94 -5.95 -33.17
CA LEU A 65 11.08 -7.35 -33.57
C LEU A 65 11.40 -7.50 -35.06
N GLY A 66 11.43 -6.38 -35.80
CA GLY A 66 11.66 -6.35 -37.24
C GLY A 66 10.49 -6.91 -38.04
N VAL A 67 10.79 -7.35 -39.27
CA VAL A 67 9.80 -7.89 -40.21
C VAL A 67 9.77 -9.41 -40.10
N ILE A 68 8.64 -9.95 -39.67
CA ILE A 68 8.42 -11.40 -39.55
C ILE A 68 7.37 -11.84 -40.58
N PRO A 69 7.68 -12.83 -41.45
CA PRO A 69 6.70 -13.37 -42.38
C PRO A 69 5.50 -13.99 -41.67
N ALA A 70 4.28 -13.63 -42.08
CA ALA A 70 3.03 -14.13 -41.49
C ALA A 70 2.91 -15.67 -41.50
N SER A 71 3.55 -16.35 -42.45
CA SER A 71 3.55 -17.82 -42.55
C SER A 71 4.45 -18.51 -41.52
N ARG A 72 5.42 -17.78 -40.95
CA ARG A 72 6.42 -18.31 -40.01
C ARG A 72 6.37 -17.60 -38.66
N LEU A 73 5.29 -16.86 -38.38
CA LEU A 73 5.17 -16.02 -37.19
C LEU A 73 5.45 -16.80 -35.90
N GLU A 74 4.82 -17.96 -35.71
CA GLU A 74 4.98 -18.79 -34.51
C GLU A 74 6.39 -19.38 -34.37
N GLN A 75 7.13 -19.51 -35.49
CA GLN A 75 8.46 -20.12 -35.53
C GLN A 75 9.55 -19.06 -35.30
N ASP A 76 9.39 -17.89 -35.93
CA ASP A 76 10.43 -16.86 -35.97
C ASP A 76 10.27 -15.81 -34.85
N LEU A 77 9.04 -15.58 -34.36
CA LEU A 77 8.76 -14.62 -33.28
C LEU A 77 9.53 -14.93 -31.99
N PRO A 78 9.60 -16.19 -31.49
CA PRO A 78 10.32 -16.48 -30.25
C PRO A 78 11.79 -16.06 -30.32
N ALA A 79 12.49 -16.42 -31.40
CA ALA A 79 13.89 -16.08 -31.61
C ALA A 79 14.12 -14.58 -31.82
N ALA A 80 13.18 -13.90 -32.49
CA ALA A 80 13.22 -12.45 -32.65
C ALA A 80 13.04 -11.73 -31.30
N LEU A 81 12.06 -12.17 -30.50
CA LEU A 81 11.79 -11.63 -29.17
C LEU A 81 12.97 -11.82 -28.22
N GLU A 82 13.54 -13.04 -28.14
CA GLU A 82 14.71 -13.31 -27.31
C GLU A 82 15.88 -12.38 -27.62
N ARG A 83 16.16 -12.20 -28.91
CA ARG A 83 17.27 -11.37 -29.37
C ARG A 83 17.04 -9.88 -29.07
N ALA A 84 15.87 -9.37 -29.46
CA ALA A 84 15.53 -7.96 -29.27
C ALA A 84 15.43 -7.60 -27.78
N LEU A 85 14.79 -8.46 -26.98
CA LEU A 85 14.68 -8.26 -25.54
C LEU A 85 16.04 -8.36 -24.85
N GLY A 86 16.86 -9.35 -25.22
CA GLY A 86 18.20 -9.52 -24.64
C GLY A 86 19.09 -8.29 -24.88
N ALA A 87 19.08 -7.76 -26.10
CA ALA A 87 19.82 -6.54 -26.44
C ALA A 87 19.28 -5.32 -25.68
N ALA A 88 17.97 -5.08 -25.74
CA ALA A 88 17.36 -3.92 -25.10
C ALA A 88 17.50 -3.94 -23.56
N LEU A 89 17.45 -5.12 -22.95
CA LEU A 89 17.63 -5.27 -21.51
C LEU A 89 19.09 -5.11 -21.09
N ALA A 90 20.05 -5.62 -21.87
CA ALA A 90 21.47 -5.39 -21.63
C ALA A 90 21.82 -3.89 -21.69
N ASP A 91 21.29 -3.18 -22.69
CA ASP A 91 21.44 -1.73 -22.81
C ASP A 91 20.80 -0.99 -21.62
N ALA A 92 19.62 -1.42 -21.19
CA ALA A 92 18.94 -0.84 -20.03
C ALA A 92 19.71 -1.07 -18.72
N VAL A 93 20.29 -2.26 -18.53
CA VAL A 93 21.17 -2.59 -17.38
C VAL A 93 22.43 -1.73 -17.39
N ALA A 94 23.07 -1.57 -18.55
CA ALA A 94 24.23 -0.72 -18.70
C ALA A 94 23.88 0.75 -18.39
N ALA A 95 22.78 1.27 -18.95
CA ALA A 95 22.31 2.63 -18.71
C ALA A 95 21.97 2.88 -17.22
N ALA A 96 21.25 1.95 -16.58
CA ALA A 96 20.92 2.04 -15.16
C ALA A 96 22.16 2.02 -14.25
N SER A 97 23.28 1.46 -14.71
CA SER A 97 24.55 1.45 -13.98
C SER A 97 25.34 2.75 -14.13
N HIS A 98 25.34 3.35 -15.33
CA HIS A 98 26.20 4.50 -15.66
C HIS A 98 25.50 5.86 -15.56
N ALA A 99 24.19 5.92 -15.81
CA ALA A 99 23.40 7.14 -15.83
C ALA A 99 21.96 6.85 -15.32
N PRO A 100 21.80 6.50 -14.02
CA PRO A 100 20.49 6.17 -13.48
C PRO A 100 19.55 7.38 -13.49
N ASP A 101 18.30 7.15 -13.86
CA ASP A 101 17.24 8.15 -13.77
C ASP A 101 16.00 7.59 -13.03
N ARG A 102 14.90 8.34 -13.00
CA ARG A 102 13.67 7.90 -12.30
C ARG A 102 12.97 6.73 -13.00
N THR A 103 13.19 6.58 -14.30
CA THR A 103 12.52 5.62 -15.18
C THR A 103 13.34 4.34 -15.36
N ARG A 104 14.66 4.41 -15.17
CA ARG A 104 15.61 3.31 -15.36
C ARG A 104 16.68 3.35 -14.26
N ARG A 105 16.57 2.46 -13.28
CA ARG A 105 17.50 2.39 -12.16
C ARG A 105 17.48 1.05 -11.46
N PHE A 106 18.60 0.73 -10.82
CA PHE A 106 18.64 -0.33 -9.83
C PHE A 106 18.04 0.15 -8.51
N MET A 107 17.35 -0.77 -7.87
CA MET A 107 16.71 -0.61 -6.57
C MET A 107 17.16 -1.76 -5.68
N THR A 108 17.44 -1.42 -4.42
CA THR A 108 17.59 -2.42 -3.37
C THR A 108 16.24 -3.13 -3.13
N PRO A 109 16.24 -4.33 -2.51
CA PRO A 109 15.00 -5.00 -2.13
C PRO A 109 14.08 -4.12 -1.29
N GLY A 110 14.65 -3.32 -0.39
CA GLY A 110 13.91 -2.33 0.39
C GLY A 110 13.26 -1.27 -0.51
N GLU A 111 14.02 -0.60 -1.37
CA GLU A 111 13.44 0.44 -2.23
C GLU A 111 12.31 -0.12 -3.12
N ALA A 112 12.47 -1.35 -3.63
CA ALA A 112 11.45 -2.03 -4.42
C ALA A 112 10.18 -2.32 -3.60
N LEU A 113 10.33 -2.74 -2.34
CA LEU A 113 9.23 -2.91 -1.40
C LEU A 113 8.46 -1.59 -1.17
N LEU A 114 9.19 -0.49 -0.97
CA LEU A 114 8.60 0.83 -0.72
C LEU A 114 7.84 1.35 -1.94
N ASP A 115 8.42 1.21 -3.13
CA ASP A 115 7.80 1.63 -4.40
C ASP A 115 6.52 0.84 -4.71
N ARG A 116 6.55 -0.48 -4.47
CA ARG A 116 5.37 -1.33 -4.58
C ARG A 116 4.25 -0.89 -3.64
N PHE A 117 4.60 -0.59 -2.39
CA PHE A 117 3.62 -0.11 -1.40
C PHE A 117 3.09 1.29 -1.76
N ASP A 118 3.91 2.17 -2.31
CA ASP A 118 3.47 3.48 -2.82
C ASP A 118 2.47 3.36 -3.98
N ALA A 119 2.75 2.47 -4.93
CA ALA A 119 1.85 2.19 -6.05
C ALA A 119 0.50 1.63 -5.58
N TYR A 120 0.53 0.76 -4.57
CA TYR A 120 -0.67 0.27 -3.89
C TYR A 120 -1.42 1.41 -3.20
N LEU A 121 -0.74 2.26 -2.42
CA LEU A 121 -1.37 3.39 -1.75
C LEU A 121 -1.96 4.40 -2.74
N ALA A 122 -1.42 4.51 -3.96
CA ALA A 122 -1.94 5.40 -5.00
C ALA A 122 -3.22 4.86 -5.67
N THR A 123 -3.23 3.58 -6.01
CA THR A 123 -4.27 2.99 -6.88
C THR A 123 -5.24 2.06 -6.15
N GLY A 124 -4.83 1.49 -5.01
CA GLY A 124 -5.53 0.42 -4.30
C GLY A 124 -5.49 -0.94 -5.00
N ALA A 125 -4.89 -1.02 -6.19
CA ALA A 125 -4.73 -2.27 -6.90
C ALA A 125 -3.57 -3.07 -6.30
N SER A 126 -3.76 -4.38 -6.16
CA SER A 126 -2.61 -5.27 -5.93
C SER A 126 -1.61 -5.07 -7.06
N PRO A 127 -0.31 -4.96 -6.77
CA PRO A 127 0.71 -5.12 -7.78
C PRO A 127 0.45 -6.46 -8.52
N PRO A 128 0.47 -6.48 -9.87
CA PRO A 128 0.38 -7.74 -10.61
C PRO A 128 1.49 -8.74 -10.20
N GLY A 129 1.33 -10.04 -10.44
CA GLY A 129 2.44 -11.01 -10.52
C GLY A 129 3.10 -11.54 -9.22
N GLY A 130 2.33 -12.02 -8.24
CA GLY A 130 2.86 -12.76 -7.09
C GLY A 130 1.75 -13.15 -6.11
N ASP A 131 2.06 -13.96 -5.08
CA ASP A 131 1.15 -14.34 -3.99
C ASP A 131 0.30 -13.18 -3.49
N ALA A 132 -0.87 -13.48 -2.91
CA ALA A 132 -1.83 -12.49 -2.40
C ALA A 132 -1.11 -11.32 -1.71
N PHE A 133 -1.15 -10.14 -2.33
CA PHE A 133 -0.55 -8.93 -1.76
C PHE A 133 -1.28 -8.60 -0.46
N ASP A 134 -0.64 -8.89 0.67
CA ASP A 134 -1.13 -8.53 2.00
C ASP A 134 -0.55 -7.15 2.39
N PRO A 135 -1.36 -6.06 2.35
CA PRO A 135 -0.88 -4.74 2.69
C PRO A 135 -0.41 -4.63 4.15
N ALA A 136 -0.98 -5.41 5.07
CA ALA A 136 -0.57 -5.41 6.47
C ALA A 136 0.83 -6.03 6.63
N ALA A 137 1.10 -7.15 5.96
CA ALA A 137 2.41 -7.76 5.94
C ALA A 137 3.48 -6.85 5.32
N GLN A 138 3.15 -6.19 4.20
CA GLN A 138 4.05 -5.24 3.53
C GLN A 138 4.36 -4.03 4.42
N LEU A 139 3.33 -3.46 5.07
CA LEU A 139 3.52 -2.37 6.02
C LEU A 139 4.41 -2.79 7.21
N ARG A 140 4.19 -3.99 7.75
CA ARG A 140 4.99 -4.53 8.86
C ARG A 140 6.47 -4.69 8.46
N LEU A 141 6.73 -5.19 7.26
CA LEU A 141 8.07 -5.33 6.71
C LEU A 141 8.73 -3.95 6.52
N LEU A 142 8.01 -2.98 5.95
CA LEU A 142 8.50 -1.60 5.80
C LEU A 142 8.80 -0.91 7.13
N LEU A 143 7.98 -1.15 8.17
CA LEU A 143 8.23 -0.62 9.51
C LEU A 143 9.48 -1.21 10.16
N ALA A 144 9.86 -2.44 9.80
CA ALA A 144 11.05 -3.12 10.30
C ALA A 144 12.31 -2.72 9.52
N GLU A 145 12.23 -2.70 8.19
CA GLU A 145 13.41 -2.55 7.32
C GLU A 145 13.68 -1.10 6.91
N GLN A 146 12.64 -0.29 6.71
CA GLN A 146 12.76 1.08 6.17
C GLN A 146 11.79 2.09 6.80
N PRO A 147 11.77 2.22 8.15
CA PRO A 147 10.81 3.07 8.83
C PRO A 147 10.90 4.55 8.43
N ALA A 148 12.11 5.08 8.23
CA ALA A 148 12.30 6.48 7.85
C ALA A 148 11.77 6.78 6.43
N ALA A 149 12.05 5.88 5.47
CA ALA A 149 11.60 6.04 4.09
C ALA A 149 10.07 5.90 3.96
N LEU A 150 9.47 5.00 4.74
CA LEU A 150 8.02 4.88 4.87
C LEU A 150 7.39 6.17 5.45
N VAL A 151 7.94 6.73 6.53
CA VAL A 151 7.42 7.99 7.10
C VAL A 151 7.50 9.13 6.07
N ALA A 152 8.63 9.25 5.37
CA ALA A 152 8.79 10.25 4.31
C ALA A 152 7.78 10.05 3.15
N LEU A 153 7.49 8.79 2.78
CA LEU A 153 6.45 8.45 1.81
C LEU A 153 5.07 8.94 2.24
N LEU A 154 4.69 8.66 3.49
CA LEU A 154 3.39 9.03 4.02
C LEU A 154 3.22 10.55 4.15
N HIS A 155 4.29 11.29 4.47
CA HIS A 155 4.25 12.76 4.42
C HIS A 155 4.00 13.28 3.00
N ARG A 156 4.61 12.69 1.96
CA ARG A 156 4.31 13.06 0.56
C ARG A 156 2.87 12.75 0.16
N ARG A 157 2.27 11.74 0.78
CA ARG A 157 0.88 11.30 0.55
C ARG A 157 -0.11 11.94 1.53
N ALA A 158 0.30 12.87 2.39
CA ALA A 158 -0.54 13.39 3.48
C ALA A 158 -1.84 14.06 2.99
N SER A 159 -1.83 14.64 1.79
CA SER A 159 -3.01 15.24 1.16
C SER A 159 -3.92 14.24 0.45
N ASP A 160 -3.45 13.01 0.19
CA ASP A 160 -4.19 11.95 -0.48
C ASP A 160 -5.04 11.18 0.55
N ARG A 161 -6.27 11.64 0.73
CA ARG A 161 -7.22 11.04 1.68
C ARG A 161 -7.50 9.58 1.37
N HIS A 162 -7.54 9.18 0.10
CA HIS A 162 -7.80 7.80 -0.29
C HIS A 162 -6.62 6.89 0.04
N ALA A 163 -5.38 7.37 -0.10
CA ALA A 163 -4.20 6.65 0.36
C ALA A 163 -4.23 6.40 1.88
N LEU A 164 -4.54 7.43 2.69
CA LEU A 164 -4.64 7.27 4.14
C LEU A 164 -5.80 6.35 4.55
N GLU A 165 -6.93 6.44 3.86
CA GLU A 165 -8.07 5.54 4.08
C GLU A 165 -7.72 4.08 3.80
N ARG A 166 -7.07 3.81 2.66
CA ARG A 166 -6.54 2.48 2.35
C ARG A 166 -5.58 1.99 3.43
N LEU A 167 -4.64 2.82 3.85
CA LEU A 167 -3.69 2.48 4.90
C LEU A 167 -4.41 2.07 6.20
N VAL A 168 -5.37 2.87 6.68
CA VAL A 168 -6.09 2.57 7.94
C VAL A 168 -6.98 1.34 7.81
N LEU A 169 -7.59 1.11 6.65
CA LEU A 169 -8.48 -0.02 6.42
C LEU A 169 -7.75 -1.36 6.36
N GLN A 170 -6.50 -1.33 5.91
CA GLN A 170 -5.74 -2.52 5.54
C GLN A 170 -4.59 -2.80 6.50
N ALA A 171 -4.17 -1.79 7.27
CA ALA A 171 -3.26 -1.97 8.39
C ALA A 171 -3.99 -2.60 9.58
N GLY A 172 -3.33 -3.56 10.24
CA GLY A 172 -3.76 -4.03 11.54
C GLY A 172 -3.53 -2.97 12.63
N ALA A 173 -4.21 -3.14 13.77
CA ALA A 173 -4.07 -2.24 14.91
C ALA A 173 -2.64 -2.25 15.50
N ALA A 174 -1.88 -3.33 15.32
CA ALA A 174 -0.48 -3.40 15.75
C ALA A 174 0.41 -2.51 14.86
N GLU A 175 0.25 -2.60 13.55
CA GLU A 175 1.00 -1.83 12.56
C GLU A 175 0.72 -0.32 12.70
N LEU A 176 -0.55 0.09 12.90
CA LEU A 176 -0.91 1.49 13.13
C LEU A 176 -0.27 2.06 14.42
N ARG A 177 -0.20 1.27 15.50
CA ARG A 177 0.49 1.67 16.73
C ARG A 177 1.99 1.84 16.51
N THR A 178 2.62 0.90 15.80
CA THR A 178 4.05 0.99 15.47
C THR A 178 4.34 2.20 14.59
N LEU A 179 3.51 2.45 13.57
CA LEU A 179 3.61 3.63 12.72
C LEU A 179 3.48 4.92 13.54
N LEU A 180 2.50 4.99 14.43
CA LEU A 180 2.30 6.14 15.31
C LEU A 180 3.54 6.41 16.19
N ALA A 181 4.14 5.36 16.75
CA ALA A 181 5.38 5.48 17.53
C ALA A 181 6.57 5.99 16.70
N ARG A 182 6.55 5.82 15.37
CA ARG A 182 7.54 6.42 14.46
C ARG A 182 7.23 7.87 14.12
N LEU A 183 5.96 8.23 13.95
CA LEU A 183 5.52 9.58 13.60
C LEU A 183 5.68 10.57 14.76
N VAL A 184 5.36 10.14 15.98
CA VAL A 184 5.39 11.00 17.17
C VAL A 184 5.96 10.25 18.40
N PRO A 185 7.27 9.95 18.43
CA PRO A 185 7.86 9.07 19.45
C PRO A 185 7.59 9.51 20.89
N ALA A 186 7.64 10.83 21.17
CA ALA A 186 7.49 11.37 22.52
C ALA A 186 6.04 11.37 23.04
N ASP A 187 5.04 11.46 22.15
CA ASP A 187 3.62 11.59 22.53
C ASP A 187 2.75 10.42 22.06
N ALA A 188 3.31 9.38 21.43
CA ALA A 188 2.56 8.23 20.92
C ALA A 188 1.65 7.59 21.99
N THR A 189 2.16 7.40 23.21
CA THR A 189 1.37 6.88 24.34
C THR A 189 0.19 7.78 24.69
N VAL A 190 0.38 9.10 24.65
CA VAL A 190 -0.67 10.08 24.94
C VAL A 190 -1.72 10.09 23.83
N VAL A 191 -1.29 10.01 22.57
CA VAL A 191 -2.19 9.90 21.42
C VAL A 191 -3.06 8.65 21.54
N LEU A 192 -2.46 7.49 21.82
CA LEU A 192 -3.19 6.23 22.03
C LEU A 192 -4.16 6.30 23.20
N ALA A 193 -3.77 6.94 24.30
CA ALA A 193 -4.64 7.14 25.46
C ALA A 193 -5.89 7.99 25.10
N TYR A 194 -5.74 9.04 24.29
CA TYR A 194 -6.89 9.82 23.82
C TYR A 194 -7.82 9.01 22.91
N LEU A 195 -7.26 8.23 21.98
CA LEU A 195 -8.06 7.34 21.12
C LEU A 195 -8.85 6.33 21.95
N ALA A 196 -8.18 5.66 22.90
CA ALA A 196 -8.80 4.68 23.78
C ALA A 196 -9.91 5.31 24.64
N GLU A 197 -9.67 6.51 25.19
CA GLU A 197 -10.65 7.21 26.03
C GLU A 197 -11.88 7.63 25.24
N LEU A 198 -11.72 8.18 24.03
CA LEU A 198 -12.85 8.55 23.17
C LEU A 198 -13.70 7.32 22.80
N LEU A 199 -13.07 6.21 22.45
CA LEU A 199 -13.77 4.96 22.15
C LEU A 199 -14.46 4.36 23.39
N ARG A 200 -13.85 4.48 24.57
CA ARG A 200 -14.43 4.05 25.84
C ARG A 200 -15.67 4.89 26.20
N LEU A 201 -15.59 6.21 26.05
CA LEU A 201 -16.71 7.12 26.29
C LEU A 201 -17.86 6.85 25.33
N HIS A 202 -17.57 6.63 24.04
CA HIS A 202 -18.58 6.27 23.04
C HIS A 202 -19.27 4.95 23.35
N ARG A 203 -18.52 3.93 23.78
CA ARG A 203 -19.09 2.64 24.23
C ARG A 203 -19.99 2.78 25.46
N ALA A 204 -19.61 3.64 26.41
CA ALA A 204 -20.40 3.86 27.63
C ALA A 204 -21.66 4.70 27.39
N ALA A 205 -21.59 5.64 26.45
CA ALA A 205 -22.69 6.53 26.08
C ALA A 205 -22.46 7.06 24.66
N PRO A 206 -23.05 6.43 23.64
CA PRO A 206 -22.90 6.84 22.26
C PRO A 206 -23.39 8.27 22.05
N ALA A 207 -22.48 9.17 21.70
CA ALA A 207 -22.77 10.57 21.40
C ALA A 207 -22.91 10.83 19.90
N LEU A 208 -22.41 9.91 19.08
CA LEU A 208 -22.43 9.96 17.62
C LEU A 208 -23.28 8.78 17.09
N PRO A 209 -23.99 8.95 15.96
CA PRO A 209 -24.81 7.90 15.35
C PRO A 209 -23.96 6.90 14.54
N VAL A 210 -22.84 6.41 15.10
CA VAL A 210 -21.91 5.49 14.44
C VAL A 210 -21.52 4.32 15.32
N SER A 211 -21.14 3.21 14.68
CA SER A 211 -20.58 2.06 15.38
C SER A 211 -19.22 2.39 16.00
N GLY A 212 -18.80 1.61 17.00
CA GLY A 212 -17.49 1.77 17.62
C GLY A 212 -16.34 1.57 16.62
N SER A 213 -16.46 0.63 15.68
CA SER A 213 -15.44 0.37 14.65
C SER A 213 -15.38 1.48 13.59
N ALA A 214 -16.52 2.06 13.22
CA ALA A 214 -16.55 3.21 12.32
C ALA A 214 -15.92 4.45 12.97
N LEU A 215 -16.20 4.69 14.25
CA LEU A 215 -15.56 5.75 15.03
C LEU A 215 -14.05 5.52 15.16
N GLU A 216 -13.61 4.30 15.48
CA GLU A 216 -12.19 3.97 15.57
C GLU A 216 -11.45 4.26 14.28
N ARG A 217 -11.99 3.79 13.14
CA ARG A 217 -11.44 4.10 11.81
C ARG A 217 -11.37 5.60 11.56
N ARG A 218 -12.43 6.35 11.89
CA ARG A 218 -12.48 7.81 11.72
C ARG A 218 -11.40 8.49 12.56
N LEU A 219 -11.24 8.10 13.82
CA LEU A 219 -10.24 8.68 14.70
C LEU A 219 -8.82 8.39 14.22
N TRP A 220 -8.54 7.18 13.72
CA TRP A 220 -7.24 6.87 13.09
C TRP A 220 -6.97 7.72 11.85
N LEU A 221 -7.96 7.92 10.98
CA LEU A 221 -7.81 8.79 9.82
C LEU A 221 -7.50 10.22 10.22
N LEU A 222 -8.24 10.78 11.18
CA LEU A 222 -7.97 12.12 11.72
C LEU A 222 -6.59 12.20 12.39
N THR A 223 -6.16 11.14 13.07
CA THR A 223 -4.84 11.08 13.71
C THR A 223 -3.72 11.15 12.68
N LEU A 224 -3.78 10.32 11.63
CA LEU A 224 -2.78 10.32 10.58
C LEU A 224 -2.81 11.62 9.78
N ASP A 225 -4.01 12.14 9.47
CA ASP A 225 -4.16 13.42 8.78
C ASP A 225 -3.52 14.57 9.57
N TYR A 226 -3.75 14.61 10.89
CA TYR A 226 -3.13 15.60 11.77
C TYR A 226 -1.61 15.46 11.80
N LEU A 227 -1.08 14.26 12.08
CA LEU A 227 0.35 14.04 12.29
C LEU A 227 1.18 14.16 11.00
N LEU A 228 0.61 13.78 9.85
CA LEU A 228 1.34 13.82 8.58
C LEU A 228 1.36 15.22 7.96
N ARG A 229 0.37 16.08 8.27
CA ARG A 229 0.30 17.46 7.78
C ARG A 229 0.93 18.48 8.72
N ASP A 230 0.79 18.28 10.03
CA ASP A 230 1.29 19.20 11.04
C ASP A 230 2.67 18.71 11.53
N ALA A 231 3.70 18.90 10.69
CA ALA A 231 5.10 18.66 11.06
C ALA A 231 5.68 19.80 11.95
N GLY A 232 4.83 20.40 12.78
CA GLY A 232 5.20 21.48 13.70
C GLY A 232 6.20 21.00 14.75
N THR A 233 7.05 21.90 15.21
CA THR A 233 8.17 21.65 16.12
C THR A 233 7.78 21.00 17.46
N ARG A 234 6.49 20.98 17.85
CA ARG A 234 5.97 20.28 19.04
C ARG A 234 4.50 19.83 18.84
N PHE A 235 4.20 18.58 19.19
CA PHE A 235 2.84 18.05 19.23
C PHE A 235 1.98 18.79 20.29
N ASN A 236 0.90 19.43 19.87
CA ASN A 236 0.00 20.14 20.78
C ASN A 236 -1.24 19.30 21.11
N ARG A 237 -1.22 18.66 22.28
CA ARG A 237 -2.29 17.79 22.80
C ARG A 237 -3.68 18.42 22.75
N ARG A 238 -3.80 19.72 23.07
CA ARG A 238 -5.10 20.42 23.09
C ARG A 238 -5.62 20.67 21.69
N VAL A 239 -4.75 21.08 20.77
CA VAL A 239 -5.10 21.29 19.36
C VAL A 239 -5.49 19.96 18.73
N TYR A 240 -4.71 18.91 18.97
CA TYR A 240 -4.99 17.55 18.54
C TYR A 240 -6.34 17.04 19.03
N LEU A 241 -6.63 17.11 20.33
CA LEU A 241 -7.91 16.65 20.86
C LEU A 241 -9.09 17.45 20.29
N ARG A 242 -8.94 18.77 20.13
CA ARG A 242 -9.94 19.60 19.44
C ARG A 242 -10.12 19.15 18.00
N PHE A 243 -9.04 18.86 17.28
CA PHE A 243 -9.06 18.38 15.90
C PHE A 243 -9.81 17.05 15.77
N LEU A 244 -9.54 16.08 16.65
CA LEU A 244 -10.27 14.80 16.67
C LEU A 244 -11.77 14.99 16.88
N VAL A 245 -12.15 15.74 17.93
CA VAL A 245 -13.57 15.92 18.29
C VAL A 245 -14.30 16.74 17.23
N ALA A 246 -13.69 17.80 16.69
CA ALA A 246 -14.27 18.59 15.62
C ALA A 246 -14.41 17.80 14.32
N GLY A 247 -13.39 17.01 13.95
CA GLY A 247 -13.41 16.16 12.76
C GLY A 247 -14.47 15.05 12.86
N ALA A 248 -14.61 14.41 14.02
CA ALA A 248 -15.66 13.42 14.27
C ALA A 248 -17.05 14.05 14.24
N ALA A 249 -17.22 15.22 14.88
CA ALA A 249 -18.48 15.96 14.85
C ALA A 249 -18.91 16.32 13.43
N LEU A 250 -17.98 16.89 12.65
CA LEU A 250 -18.21 17.29 11.26
C LEU A 250 -18.59 16.09 10.37
N ALA A 251 -17.86 14.98 10.50
CA ALA A 251 -18.10 13.79 9.69
C ALA A 251 -19.48 13.17 9.91
N GLU A 252 -20.01 13.28 11.13
CA GLU A 252 -21.31 12.70 11.50
C GLU A 252 -22.44 13.75 11.52
N GLY A 253 -22.19 14.98 11.05
CA GLY A 253 -23.18 16.05 11.01
C GLY A 253 -23.66 16.54 12.39
N VAL A 254 -22.87 16.30 13.45
CA VAL A 254 -23.20 16.71 14.82
C VAL A 254 -22.54 18.05 15.14
N PRO A 255 -23.25 19.01 15.79
CA PRO A 255 -22.61 20.25 16.24
C PRO A 255 -21.51 19.98 17.26
N TYR A 256 -20.34 20.59 17.06
CA TYR A 256 -19.16 20.42 17.94
C TYR A 256 -19.49 20.63 19.43
N GLY A 257 -20.26 21.67 19.76
CA GLY A 257 -20.69 21.95 21.13
C GLY A 257 -21.57 20.84 21.72
N GLY A 258 -22.46 20.25 20.92
CA GLY A 258 -23.31 19.13 21.32
C GLY A 258 -22.49 17.88 21.65
N LEU A 259 -21.51 17.55 20.79
CA LEU A 259 -20.62 16.43 21.04
C LEU A 259 -19.76 16.64 22.30
N LEU A 260 -19.24 17.84 22.54
CA LEU A 260 -18.49 18.15 23.76
C LEU A 260 -19.34 17.99 25.03
N LEU A 261 -20.59 18.44 25.02
CA LEU A 261 -21.51 18.28 26.15
C LEU A 261 -21.79 16.80 26.42
N ALA A 262 -22.04 16.02 25.37
CA ALA A 262 -22.28 14.59 25.46
C ALA A 262 -21.05 13.84 26.04
N LEU A 263 -19.83 14.15 25.56
CA LEU A 263 -18.58 13.58 26.07
C LEU A 263 -18.34 13.95 27.54
N ARG A 264 -18.60 15.21 27.94
CA ARG A 264 -18.51 15.62 29.36
C ARG A 264 -19.48 14.84 30.23
N ALA A 265 -20.74 14.69 29.79
CA ALA A 265 -21.74 13.91 30.52
C ALA A 265 -21.31 12.43 30.64
N ALA A 266 -20.78 11.83 29.57
CA ALA A 266 -20.25 10.46 29.59
C ALA A 266 -19.05 10.31 30.54
N ALA A 267 -18.13 11.29 30.56
CA ALA A 267 -16.98 11.29 31.45
C ALA A 267 -17.40 11.36 32.94
N THR A 268 -18.39 12.20 33.28
CA THR A 268 -18.91 12.27 34.66
C THR A 268 -19.60 10.96 35.09
N ARG A 269 -20.39 10.34 34.21
CA ARG A 269 -21.06 9.07 34.49
C ARG A 269 -20.07 7.92 34.68
N THR A 270 -19.02 7.87 33.85
CA THR A 270 -18.00 6.83 33.96
C THR A 270 -17.08 7.00 35.17
N ARG A 271 -16.82 8.24 35.62
CA ARG A 271 -16.09 8.50 36.88
C ARG A 271 -16.90 8.16 38.14
N ARG A 272 -18.24 8.26 38.07
CA ARG A 272 -19.14 7.97 39.19
C ARG A 272 -19.47 6.49 39.36
N ARG A 273 -19.22 5.64 38.36
CA ARG A 273 -19.25 4.19 38.52
C ARG A 273 -17.94 3.78 39.20
N PRO A 274 -17.95 3.29 40.46
CA PRO A 274 -16.80 2.57 40.98
C PRO A 274 -16.59 1.35 40.07
N THR A 275 -15.35 0.96 39.81
CA THR A 275 -15.03 -0.39 39.36
C THR A 275 -15.64 -1.36 40.36
N ALA A 276 -16.84 -1.86 40.05
CA ALA A 276 -17.43 -2.97 40.79
C ALA A 276 -16.44 -4.12 40.70
N ALA A 277 -16.01 -4.60 41.86
CA ALA A 277 -14.99 -5.59 42.09
C ALA A 277 -15.01 -6.71 41.04
N ALA A 278 -13.84 -6.98 40.46
CA ALA A 278 -13.53 -8.31 39.98
C ALA A 278 -13.52 -9.24 41.21
N ALA A 279 -14.64 -9.92 41.46
CA ALA A 279 -14.63 -11.13 42.25
C ALA A 279 -13.97 -12.23 41.40
N PRO A 280 -13.06 -13.05 41.96
CA PRO A 280 -12.51 -14.16 41.21
C PRO A 280 -13.63 -15.18 40.97
N ALA A 281 -13.97 -15.40 39.71
CA ALA A 281 -14.84 -16.50 39.33
C ALA A 281 -14.13 -17.81 39.68
N GLY A 282 -14.66 -18.48 40.71
CA GLY A 282 -14.25 -19.81 41.11
C GLY A 282 -14.35 -20.78 39.95
N TRP A 283 -13.32 -21.60 39.82
CA TRP A 283 -13.27 -22.83 39.05
C TRP A 283 -14.44 -23.75 39.45
N PRO A 284 -15.25 -24.28 38.52
CA PRO A 284 -16.01 -25.48 38.79
C PRO A 284 -15.13 -26.69 38.49
N GLY A 285 -14.74 -27.38 39.57
CA GLY A 285 -14.09 -28.68 39.52
C GLY A 285 -14.98 -29.71 38.83
N ARG A 286 -14.33 -30.58 38.05
CA ARG A 286 -14.91 -31.82 37.56
C ARG A 286 -14.94 -32.81 38.72
N GLY A 287 -16.14 -33.21 39.14
CA GLY A 287 -16.38 -34.35 40.01
C GLY A 287 -16.88 -35.53 39.18
N CYS A 288 -16.22 -36.67 39.38
CA CYS A 288 -16.56 -38.04 38.99
C CYS A 288 -16.78 -38.35 37.51
#